data_AF-A0A7T1MCG0-F1
#
_entry.id   AF-A0A7T1MCG0-F1
#
_cell.length_a   1.000
_cell.length_b   1.000
_cell.length_c   1.000
_cell.angle_alpha   90.00
_cell.angle_beta   90.00
_cell.angle_gamma   90.00
#
_symmetry.space_group_name_H-M   'P 1'
#
loop_
_entity.id
_entity.type
_entity.pdbx_description
1 polymer ?
#
loop_
_entity_poly.entity_id
_entity_poly.type
_entity_poly.pdbx_seq_one_letter_code
_entity_poly.pdbx_strand_id
1 'polypeptide(L)' 'MTNPSRTRRRFTALQKAEAVELYLQESLSCNTVAERLGRPTSSLARWVRQARIDRGQAGTRD' A
#
# COMPACT_ATOMS: atom_id res chain seq x y z
N MET A 1 -23.13 -12.67 19.89
CA MET A 1 -22.05 -13.18 19.00
C MET A 1 -21.09 -12.02 18.72
N THR A 2 -20.12 -11.76 19.59
CA THR A 2 -19.21 -10.61 19.39
C THR A 2 -18.15 -10.99 18.38
N ASN A 3 -18.29 -10.46 17.17
CA ASN A 3 -17.34 -10.63 16.08
C ASN A 3 -15.95 -10.19 16.60
N PRO A 4 -14.89 -11.03 16.55
CA PRO A 4 -13.57 -10.61 16.98
C PRO A 4 -13.14 -9.48 16.05
N SER A 5 -13.15 -8.26 16.59
CA SER A 5 -12.60 -7.07 15.94
C SER A 5 -11.19 -7.43 15.47
N ARG A 6 -11.01 -7.71 14.17
CA ARG A 6 -9.69 -7.99 13.59
C ARG A 6 -8.81 -6.81 13.95
N THR A 7 -7.89 -7.02 14.90
CA THR A 7 -6.87 -6.04 15.26
C THR A 7 -6.22 -5.56 13.98
N ARG A 8 -6.40 -4.28 13.65
CA ARG A 8 -5.83 -3.72 12.41
C ARG A 8 -4.33 -3.94 12.45
N ARG A 9 -3.81 -4.74 11.51
CA ARG A 9 -2.36 -4.89 11.31
C ARG A 9 -1.77 -3.49 11.14
N ARG A 10 -0.91 -3.09 12.07
CA ARG A 10 -0.17 -1.83 11.99
C ARG A 10 1.07 -2.09 11.17
N PHE A 11 1.19 -1.37 10.06
CA PHE A 11 2.40 -1.37 9.24
C PHE A 11 3.14 -0.06 9.47
N THR A 12 4.46 -0.14 9.64
CA THR A 12 5.32 1.03 9.86
C THR A 12 5.41 1.88 8.59
N ALA A 13 5.86 3.14 8.72
CA ALA A 13 6.05 4.01 7.55
C ALA A 13 7.09 3.41 6.58
N LEU A 14 8.20 2.89 7.10
CA LEU A 14 9.23 2.21 6.32
C LEU A 14 8.66 1.06 5.49
N GLN A 15 7.88 0.20 6.14
CA GLN A 15 7.21 -0.93 5.51
C GLN A 15 6.24 -0.56 4.38
N LYS A 16 5.67 0.65 4.41
CA LYS A 16 4.82 1.17 3.32
C LYS A 16 5.67 1.72 2.20
N ALA A 17 6.73 2.46 2.54
CA ALA A 17 7.66 3.05 1.59
C ALA A 17 8.37 1.96 0.76
N GLU A 18 8.91 0.93 1.40
CA GLU A 18 9.54 -0.22 0.73
C GLU A 18 8.57 -0.88 -0.27
N ALA A 19 7.31 -1.05 0.14
CA ALA A 19 6.32 -1.71 -0.71
C ALA A 19 5.92 -0.87 -1.93
N VAL A 20 5.85 0.46 -1.77
CA VAL A 20 5.59 1.40 -2.88
C VAL A 20 6.81 1.53 -3.78
N GLU A 21 8.02 1.55 -3.22
CA GLU A 21 9.27 1.64 -3.97
C GLU A 21 9.47 0.40 -4.84
N LEU A 22 9.27 -0.80 -4.28
CA LEU A 22 9.35 -2.05 -5.03
C LEU A 22 8.32 -2.10 -6.18
N TYR A 23 7.11 -1.59 -5.95
CA TYR A 23 6.09 -1.48 -7.00
C TYR A 23 6.53 -0.56 -8.15
N LEU A 24 7.22 0.54 -7.85
CA LEU A 24 7.69 1.50 -8.86
C LEU A 24 8.93 1.03 -9.59
N GLN A 25 9.86 0.37 -8.89
CA GLN A 25 11.10 -0.15 -9.48
C GLN A 25 10.82 -1.33 -10.41
N GLU A 26 10.03 -2.30 -9.96
CA GLU A 26 9.84 -3.56 -10.69
C GLU A 26 8.70 -3.48 -11.72
N SER A 27 7.89 -2.40 -11.72
CA SER A 27 6.67 -2.27 -12.54
C SER A 27 5.72 -3.48 -12.43
N LEU A 28 5.75 -4.17 -11.30
CA LEU A 28 4.96 -5.37 -11.05
C LEU A 28 3.55 -5.03 -10.58
N SER A 29 2.64 -6.01 -10.71
CA SER A 29 1.30 -5.87 -10.18
C SER A 29 1.31 -5.75 -8.64
N CYS A 30 0.32 -5.04 -8.09
CA CYS A 30 0.15 -4.96 -6.64
C CYS A 30 0.03 -6.36 -5.99
N ASN A 31 -0.51 -7.35 -6.69
CA ASN A 31 -0.63 -8.70 -6.13
C ASN A 31 0.74 -9.34 -5.96
N THR A 32 1.57 -9.31 -6.99
CA THR A 32 2.93 -9.88 -6.98
C THR A 32 3.80 -9.25 -5.89
N VAL A 33 3.75 -7.92 -5.75
CA VAL A 33 4.50 -7.18 -4.72
C VAL A 33 3.98 -7.51 -3.32
N ALA A 34 2.65 -7.65 -3.16
CA ALA A 34 2.04 -8.01 -1.90
C ALA A 34 2.42 -9.43 -1.45
N GLU A 35 2.42 -10.39 -2.37
CA GLU A 35 2.85 -11.78 -2.10
C GLU A 35 4.32 -11.84 -1.68
N ARG A 36 5.22 -11.16 -2.42
CA ARG A 36 6.65 -11.10 -2.07
C ARG A 36 6.91 -10.54 -0.68
N LEU A 37 6.13 -9.55 -0.26
CA LEU A 37 6.28 -8.88 1.04
C LEU A 37 5.43 -9.48 2.16
N GLY A 38 4.63 -10.52 1.88
CA GLY A 38 3.69 -11.12 2.84
C GLY A 38 2.59 -10.15 3.31
N ARG A 39 2.19 -9.20 2.46
CA ARG A 39 1.25 -8.12 2.78
C ARG A 39 -0.10 -8.33 2.10
N PRO A 40 -1.18 -7.75 2.63
CA PRO A 40 -2.46 -7.75 1.93
C PRO A 40 -2.41 -6.84 0.70
N THR A 41 -2.81 -7.37 -0.46
CA THR A 41 -2.89 -6.64 -1.74
C THR A 41 -3.73 -5.36 -1.63
N SER A 42 -4.82 -5.39 -0.86
CA SER A 42 -5.68 -4.23 -0.60
C SER A 42 -4.97 -3.10 0.17
N SER A 43 -4.03 -3.44 1.06
CA SER A 43 -3.23 -2.45 1.78
C SER A 43 -2.23 -1.79 0.83
N LEU A 44 -1.61 -2.59 -0.04
CA LEU A 44 -0.65 -2.09 -1.02
C LEU A 44 -1.29 -1.14 -2.03
N ALA A 45 -2.44 -1.51 -2.61
CA ALA A 45 -3.16 -0.66 -3.55
C ALA A 45 -3.52 0.71 -2.95
N ARG A 46 -3.92 0.73 -1.66
CA ARG A 46 -4.18 1.96 -0.93
C ARG A 46 -2.93 2.81 -0.75
N TRP A 47 -1.78 2.21 -0.41
CA TRP A 47 -0.52 2.94 -0.25
C TRP A 47 0.03 3.46 -1.56
N VAL A 48 -0.06 2.69 -2.65
CA VAL A 48 0.33 3.16 -4.00
C VAL A 48 -0.54 4.35 -4.42
N ARG A 49 -1.85 4.28 -4.21
CA ARG A 49 -2.75 5.40 -4.46
C ARG A 49 -2.36 6.64 -3.63
N GLN A 50 -2.07 6.45 -2.35
CA GLN A 50 -1.64 7.53 -1.46
C GLN A 50 -0.31 8.13 -1.94
N ALA A 51 0.69 7.30 -2.25
CA ALA A 51 1.99 7.76 -2.75
C ALA A 51 1.88 8.55 -4.07
N ARG A 52 0.92 8.20 -4.94
CA ARG A 52 0.63 9.00 -6.16
C ARG A 52 0.05 10.37 -5.81
N ILE A 53 -0.83 10.44 -4.80
CA ILE A 53 -1.38 11.70 -4.27
C ILE A 53 -0.27 12.55 -3.67
N ASP A 54 0.55 11.99 -2.79
CA ASP A 54 1.68 12.67 -2.13
C ASP A 54 2.72 13.19 -3.14
N ARG A 55 2.89 12.51 -4.28
CA ARG A 55 3.78 12.95 -5.38
C ARG A 55 3.19 14.05 -6.27
N GLY A 56 2.01 14.59 -5.93
CA GLY A 56 1.37 15.64 -6.72
C GLY A 56 0.68 15.15 -8.00
N GLN A 57 0.47 13.84 -8.16
CA GLN A 57 -0.41 13.29 -9.20
C GLN A 57 -1.87 13.18 -8.73
N ALA A 58 -2.19 13.75 -7.57
CA ALA A 58 -3.55 14.17 -7.28
C ALA A 58 -3.83 15.39 -8.13
N GLY A 59 -4.68 15.22 -9.15
CA GLY A 59 -5.19 16.33 -9.93
C GLY A 59 -5.60 17.46 -8.99
N THR A 60 -5.11 18.67 -9.31
CA THR A 60 -5.65 19.96 -8.92
C THR A 60 -7.08 19.83 -8.43
N ARG A 61 -7.25 20.13 -7.16
CA ARG A 61 -8.55 20.46 -6.59
C ARG A 61 -8.35 21.73 -5.77
N ASP A 62 -8.00 22.78 -6.51
CA ASP A 62 -8.29 24.18 -6.23
C ASP A 62 -8.73 24.79 -7.57
#